data_AF-A0AA41VUK5-F1
#
_entry.id   AF-A0AA41VUK5-F1
#
_cell.length_a   1.000
_cell.length_b   1.000
_cell.length_c   1.000
_cell.angle_alpha   90.00
_cell.angle_beta   90.00
_cell.angle_gamma   90.00
#
_symmetry.space_group_name_H-M   'P 1'
#
loop_
_entity.id
_entity.type
_entity.pdbx_description
1 polymer ?
#
loop_
_entity_poly.entity_id
_entity_poly.type
_entity_poly.pdbx_seq_one_letter_code
_entity_poly.pdbx_strand_id
1 'polypeptide(L)'
;EEVAVLTKALAQSSKNNKGSPVNLADLLNVCTTNALARVLLGTRVCGDGEGLADKKSQEFKEMVVEVMVLSGIFNLGDFIPSLEWFDFQRVASKMKNLHKRFDAFLTKIIEDHKTNNENGNGTKHSDLLSKLIGLKEVVDGEEWRLTDTDIKALLL
;
A
#
# COMPACT_ATOMS: atom_id res chain seq x y z
N GLU A 1 -1.09 6.41 17.53
CA GLU A 1 -1.54 7.60 16.77
C GLU A 1 -2.72 7.35 15.83
N GLU A 2 -2.69 6.36 14.93
CA GLU A 2 -3.82 6.11 14.01
C GLU A 2 -5.15 5.77 14.72
N VAL A 3 -5.09 5.02 15.82
CA VAL A 3 -6.27 4.74 16.66
C VAL A 3 -6.89 6.03 17.22
N ALA A 4 -6.07 7.05 17.50
CA ALA A 4 -6.58 8.34 17.96
C ALA A 4 -7.29 9.10 16.82
N VAL A 5 -6.78 9.02 15.58
CA VAL A 5 -7.44 9.57 14.39
C VAL A 5 -8.80 8.89 14.15
N LEU A 6 -8.85 7.56 14.24
CA LEU A 6 -10.08 6.77 14.17
C LEU A 6 -11.09 7.20 15.23
N THR A 7 -10.64 7.33 16.48
CA THR A 7 -11.52 7.70 17.61
C THR A 7 -12.06 9.11 17.44
N LYS A 8 -11.24 10.05 16.93
CA LYS A 8 -11.66 11.42 16.61
C LYS A 8 -12.70 11.45 15.49
N ALA A 9 -12.48 10.69 14.42
CA ALA A 9 -13.43 10.58 13.32
C ALA A 9 -14.78 10.02 13.78
N LEU A 10 -14.77 8.96 14.61
CA LEU A 10 -15.98 8.39 15.22
C LEU A 10 -16.73 9.41 16.09
N ALA A 11 -16.01 10.14 16.95
CA ALA A 11 -16.60 11.16 17.80
C ALA A 11 -17.21 12.31 16.99
N GLN A 12 -16.59 12.70 15.87
CA GLN A 12 -17.12 13.72 14.96
C GLN A 12 -18.37 13.25 14.22
N SER A 13 -18.37 12.02 13.69
CA SER A 13 -19.56 11.43 13.05
C SER A 13 -20.74 11.33 14.03
N SER A 14 -20.48 10.97 15.29
CA SER A 14 -21.50 10.93 16.34
C SER A 14 -22.08 12.31 16.67
N LYS A 15 -21.26 13.37 16.69
CA LYS A 15 -21.70 14.75 16.97
C LYS A 15 -22.48 15.37 15.81
N ASN A 16 -21.98 15.18 14.58
CA ASN A 16 -22.51 15.87 13.40
C ASN A 16 -23.75 15.16 12.83
N ASN A 17 -23.81 13.84 12.93
CA ASN A 17 -24.87 13.05 12.31
C ASN A 17 -25.65 12.26 13.36
N LYS A 18 -26.40 12.97 14.21
CA LYS A 18 -27.26 12.36 15.25
C LYS A 18 -28.20 11.30 14.65
N GLY A 19 -27.82 10.04 14.74
CA GLY A 19 -28.61 8.89 14.28
C GLY A 19 -28.31 8.39 12.87
N SER A 20 -27.34 8.96 12.13
CA SER A 20 -26.94 8.35 10.86
C SER A 20 -26.07 7.11 11.11
N PRO A 21 -26.22 6.04 10.32
CA PRO A 21 -25.28 4.93 10.34
C PRO A 21 -23.88 5.43 9.97
N VAL A 22 -22.85 4.89 10.64
CA VAL A 22 -21.44 5.16 10.36
C VAL A 22 -20.84 3.92 9.68
N ASN A 23 -20.14 4.12 8.56
CA ASN A 23 -19.41 3.03 7.93
C ASN A 23 -18.12 2.73 8.70
N LEU A 24 -18.21 1.83 9.69
CA LEU A 24 -17.07 1.39 10.48
C LEU A 24 -15.98 0.71 9.63
N ALA A 25 -16.37 0.00 8.57
CA ALA A 25 -15.42 -0.70 7.72
C ALA A 25 -14.48 0.27 7.01
N ASP A 26 -15.01 1.38 6.47
CA ASP A 26 -14.19 2.41 5.84
C ASP A 26 -13.22 3.06 6.83
N LEU A 27 -13.69 3.42 8.03
CA LEU A 27 -12.87 4.07 9.05
C LEU A 27 -11.75 3.14 9.56
N LEU A 28 -12.07 1.87 9.80
CA LEU A 28 -11.09 0.86 10.22
C LEU A 28 -10.07 0.56 9.11
N ASN A 29 -10.52 0.52 7.86
CA ASN A 29 -9.63 0.31 6.71
C ASN A 29 -8.61 1.45 6.59
N VAL A 30 -9.05 2.71 6.72
CA VAL A 30 -8.15 3.88 6.72
C VAL A 30 -7.15 3.80 7.88
N CYS A 31 -7.62 3.50 9.10
CA CYS A 31 -6.75 3.37 10.28
C CYS A 31 -5.68 2.28 10.10
N THR A 32 -6.09 1.11 9.62
CA THR A 32 -5.21 -0.05 9.45
C THR A 32 -4.21 0.20 8.32
N THR A 33 -4.69 0.72 7.19
CA THR A 33 -3.86 1.08 6.04
C THR A 33 -2.80 2.10 6.41
N ASN A 34 -3.17 3.17 7.12
CA ASN A 34 -2.20 4.18 7.56
C ASN A 34 -1.22 3.65 8.60
N ALA A 35 -1.65 2.76 9.50
CA ALA A 35 -0.76 2.15 10.47
C ALA A 35 0.31 1.30 9.76
N LEU A 36 -0.11 0.45 8.81
CA LEU A 36 0.79 -0.35 7.99
C LEU A 36 1.71 0.51 7.14
N ALA A 37 1.17 1.50 6.42
CA ALA A 37 1.94 2.40 5.58
C ALA A 37 3.02 3.15 6.36
N ARG A 38 2.75 3.58 7.59
CA ARG A 38 3.76 4.25 8.42
C ARG A 38 4.88 3.32 8.88
N VAL A 39 4.57 2.05 9.16
CA VAL A 39 5.59 1.06 9.54
C VAL A 39 6.42 0.65 8.32
N LEU A 40 5.77 0.44 7.18
CA LEU A 40 6.41 -0.06 5.97
C LEU A 40 7.19 1.02 5.21
N LEU A 41 6.59 2.20 5.06
CA LEU A 41 7.01 3.25 4.12
C LEU A 41 7.35 4.58 4.82
N GLY A 42 7.18 4.67 6.14
CA GLY A 42 7.44 5.89 6.91
C GLY A 42 6.40 7.01 6.73
N THR A 43 5.37 6.79 5.89
CA THR A 43 4.40 7.82 5.53
C THR A 43 2.96 7.33 5.63
N ARG A 44 2.01 8.25 5.76
CA ARG A 44 0.59 7.91 5.62
C ARG A 44 0.24 7.83 4.14
N VAL A 45 -0.56 6.84 3.79
CA VAL A 45 -1.10 6.71 2.44
C VAL A 45 -2.44 7.42 2.34
N CYS A 46 -3.27 7.36 3.39
CA CYS A 46 -4.54 8.04 3.49
C CYS A 46 -4.45 9.38 4.24
N GLY A 47 -4.80 10.47 3.54
CA GLY A 47 -4.91 11.82 4.12
C GLY A 47 -6.11 12.00 5.05
N ASP A 48 -6.13 13.11 5.79
CA ASP A 48 -7.16 13.50 6.75
C ASP A 48 -8.27 14.39 6.15
N GLY A 49 -8.33 14.52 4.83
CA GLY A 49 -9.50 15.03 4.11
C GLY A 49 -9.24 16.18 3.14
N GLU A 50 -8.06 16.80 3.08
CA GLU A 50 -7.79 17.86 2.09
C GLU A 50 -6.30 17.86 1.67
N GLY A 51 -6.00 17.59 0.39
CA GLY A 51 -4.66 17.78 -0.20
C GLY A 51 -4.18 16.65 -1.14
N LEU A 52 -2.96 16.80 -1.68
CA LEU A 52 -2.32 15.86 -2.62
C LEU A 52 -2.20 14.42 -2.07
N ALA A 53 -2.20 14.27 -0.74
CA ALA A 53 -2.25 12.99 -0.02
C ALA A 53 -3.52 12.18 -0.34
N ASP A 54 -4.62 12.85 -0.70
CA ASP A 54 -5.90 12.22 -1.01
C ASP A 54 -5.87 11.43 -2.33
N LYS A 55 -5.10 11.90 -3.33
CA LYS A 55 -4.95 11.17 -4.61
C LYS A 55 -4.13 9.89 -4.46
N LYS A 56 -3.00 9.95 -3.74
CA LYS A 56 -2.13 8.79 -3.46
C LYS A 56 -2.87 7.76 -2.59
N SER A 57 -3.63 8.25 -1.62
CA SER A 57 -4.58 7.46 -0.80
C SER A 57 -5.60 6.72 -1.65
N GLN A 58 -6.28 7.45 -2.52
CA GLN A 58 -7.35 6.92 -3.34
C GLN A 58 -6.82 5.88 -4.33
N GLU A 59 -5.70 6.16 -4.99
CA GLU A 59 -5.03 5.21 -5.88
C GLU A 59 -4.65 3.92 -5.15
N PHE A 60 -4.06 4.02 -3.95
CA PHE A 60 -3.73 2.84 -3.14
C PHE A 60 -4.97 2.07 -2.68
N LYS A 61 -6.01 2.77 -2.20
CA LYS A 61 -7.28 2.16 -1.79
C LYS A 61 -7.91 1.39 -2.94
N GLU A 62 -7.96 1.99 -4.14
CA GLU A 62 -8.47 1.34 -5.34
C GLU A 62 -7.68 0.07 -5.69
N MET A 63 -6.34 0.14 -5.65
CA MET A 63 -5.50 -1.02 -5.92
C MET A 63 -5.70 -2.15 -4.88
N VAL A 64 -5.79 -1.83 -3.59
CA VAL A 64 -6.03 -2.83 -2.53
C VAL A 64 -7.40 -3.49 -2.68
N VAL A 65 -8.44 -2.71 -2.96
CA VAL A 65 -9.79 -3.24 -3.23
C VAL A 65 -9.76 -4.15 -4.47
N GLU A 66 -9.05 -3.76 -5.52
CA GLU A 66 -8.91 -4.57 -6.73
C GLU A 66 -8.18 -5.90 -6.43
N VAL A 67 -7.13 -5.91 -5.59
CA VAL A 67 -6.46 -7.16 -5.16
C VAL A 67 -7.45 -8.05 -4.40
N MET A 68 -8.18 -7.52 -3.43
CA MET A 68 -9.12 -8.32 -2.64
C MET A 68 -10.20 -8.95 -3.52
N VAL A 69 -10.71 -8.20 -4.50
CA VAL A 69 -11.69 -8.72 -5.46
C VAL A 69 -11.07 -9.79 -6.35
N LEU A 70 -9.90 -9.53 -6.96
CA LEU A 70 -9.27 -10.48 -7.87
C LEU A 70 -8.84 -11.77 -7.17
N SER A 71 -8.33 -11.68 -5.94
CA SER A 71 -7.94 -12.83 -5.11
C SER A 71 -9.14 -13.62 -4.57
N GLY A 72 -10.32 -12.99 -4.47
CA GLY A 72 -11.54 -13.62 -3.98
C GLY A 72 -12.42 -14.23 -5.09
N ILE A 73 -12.16 -13.92 -6.35
CA ILE A 73 -12.91 -14.49 -7.48
C ILE A 73 -12.46 -15.92 -7.72
N PHE A 74 -13.43 -16.81 -7.88
CA PHE A 74 -13.19 -18.19 -8.30
C PHE A 74 -12.67 -18.20 -9.74
N ASN A 75 -11.37 -18.48 -9.92
CA ASN A 75 -10.72 -18.59 -11.22
C ASN A 75 -10.72 -20.04 -11.70
N LEU A 76 -11.48 -20.33 -12.76
CA LEU A 76 -11.58 -21.69 -13.33
C LEU A 76 -10.24 -22.28 -13.78
N GLY A 77 -9.28 -21.43 -14.17
CA GLY A 77 -7.93 -21.86 -14.55
C GLY A 77 -7.15 -22.49 -13.38
N ASP A 78 -7.43 -22.07 -12.15
CA ASP A 78 -6.76 -22.60 -10.95
C ASP A 78 -7.28 -24.00 -10.57
N PHE A 79 -8.48 -24.37 -11.05
CA PHE A 79 -9.11 -25.67 -10.78
C PHE A 79 -9.05 -26.63 -11.96
N ILE A 80 -8.96 -26.12 -13.20
CA ILE A 80 -8.92 -26.91 -14.42
C ILE A 80 -7.71 -26.44 -15.25
N PRO A 81 -6.53 -27.05 -15.06
CA PRO A 81 -5.28 -26.61 -15.70
C PRO A 81 -5.36 -26.54 -17.25
N SER A 82 -6.19 -27.38 -17.87
CA SER A 82 -6.39 -27.35 -19.33
C SER A 82 -7.11 -26.09 -19.85
N LEU A 83 -7.73 -25.29 -18.97
CA LEU A 83 -8.40 -24.03 -19.31
C LEU A 83 -7.56 -22.79 -18.96
N GLU A 84 -6.35 -22.97 -18.42
CA GLU A 84 -5.45 -21.89 -17.99
C GLU A 84 -5.11 -20.91 -19.13
N TRP A 85 -4.95 -21.43 -20.36
CA TRP A 85 -4.59 -20.61 -21.52
C TRP A 85 -5.70 -19.65 -21.97
N PHE A 86 -6.95 -19.92 -21.60
CA PHE A 86 -8.10 -19.22 -22.16
C PHE A 86 -8.49 -17.96 -21.37
N ASP A 87 -7.97 -17.78 -20.14
CA ASP A 87 -8.23 -16.64 -19.22
C ASP A 87 -9.68 -16.11 -19.34
N PHE A 88 -10.68 -17.01 -19.29
CA PHE A 88 -12.08 -16.70 -19.61
C PHE A 88 -12.65 -15.52 -18.79
N GLN A 89 -12.18 -15.35 -17.55
CA GLN A 89 -12.63 -14.28 -16.65
C GLN A 89 -11.69 -13.06 -16.66
N ARG A 90 -10.62 -13.11 -17.46
CA ARG A 90 -9.57 -12.10 -17.56
C ARG A 90 -8.84 -11.81 -16.24
N VAL A 91 -8.88 -12.74 -15.29
CA VAL A 91 -8.35 -12.56 -13.93
C VAL A 91 -6.84 -12.39 -14.00
N ALA A 92 -6.16 -13.24 -14.78
CA ALA A 92 -4.71 -13.14 -14.94
C ALA A 92 -4.30 -11.82 -15.61
N SER A 93 -5.02 -11.38 -16.64
CA SER A 93 -4.77 -10.08 -17.28
C SER A 93 -5.01 -8.90 -16.34
N LYS A 94 -6.07 -8.93 -15.52
CA LYS A 94 -6.37 -7.87 -14.54
C LYS A 94 -5.32 -7.82 -13.44
N MET A 95 -4.90 -8.99 -12.94
CA MET A 95 -3.84 -9.10 -11.93
C MET A 95 -2.51 -8.54 -12.45
N LYS A 96 -2.15 -8.81 -13.71
CA LYS A 96 -0.97 -8.22 -14.35
C LYS A 96 -1.07 -6.69 -14.46
N ASN A 97 -2.24 -6.14 -14.79
CA ASN A 97 -2.43 -4.70 -14.85
C ASN A 97 -2.32 -4.06 -13.46
N LEU A 98 -2.92 -4.69 -12.45
CA LEU A 98 -2.86 -4.27 -11.07
C LEU A 98 -1.42 -4.31 -10.52
N HIS A 99 -0.67 -5.36 -10.81
CA HIS A 99 0.73 -5.47 -10.44
C HIS A 99 1.58 -4.33 -11.04
N LYS A 100 1.32 -3.95 -12.30
CA LYS A 100 2.00 -2.78 -12.92
C LYS A 100 1.69 -1.47 -12.20
N ARG A 101 0.45 -1.28 -11.72
CA ARG A 101 0.08 -0.10 -10.93
C ARG A 101 0.79 -0.09 -9.58
N PHE A 102 0.83 -1.22 -8.87
CA PHE A 102 1.59 -1.37 -7.62
C PHE A 102 3.08 -1.11 -7.83
N ASP A 103 3.67 -1.67 -8.88
CA ASP A 103 5.10 -1.48 -9.19
C ASP A 103 5.44 -0.01 -9.43
N ALA A 104 4.62 0.71 -10.21
CA ALA A 104 4.79 2.13 -10.45
C ALA A 104 4.59 2.96 -9.17
N PHE A 105 3.63 2.58 -8.33
CA PHE A 105 3.37 3.22 -7.04
C PHE A 105 4.55 3.05 -6.07
N LEU A 106 5.07 1.83 -5.91
CA LEU A 106 6.21 1.55 -5.04
C LEU A 106 7.50 2.19 -5.56
N THR A 107 7.71 2.22 -6.88
CA THR A 107 8.85 2.91 -7.50
C THR A 107 8.86 4.40 -7.11
N LYS A 108 7.72 5.10 -7.21
CA LYS A 108 7.59 6.49 -6.75
C LYS A 108 7.90 6.64 -5.26
N ILE A 109 7.44 5.72 -4.42
CA ILE A 109 7.70 5.77 -2.98
C ILE A 109 9.18 5.58 -2.66
N ILE A 110 9.86 4.66 -3.34
CA ILE A 110 11.30 4.44 -3.19
C ILE A 110 12.08 5.70 -3.62
N GLU A 111 11.70 6.33 -4.73
CA GLU A 111 12.30 7.59 -5.21
C GLU A 111 12.08 8.76 -4.24
N ASP A 112 10.83 8.96 -3.78
CA ASP A 112 10.47 9.97 -2.77
C ASP A 112 11.31 9.77 -1.48
N HIS A 113 11.48 8.51 -1.07
CA HIS A 113 12.21 8.14 0.14
C HIS A 113 13.71 8.42 0.03
N LYS A 114 14.35 8.01 -1.08
CA LYS A 114 15.77 8.31 -1.36
C LYS A 114 16.03 9.82 -1.36
N THR A 115 15.18 10.59 -2.03
CA THR A 115 15.31 12.07 -2.13
C THR A 115 15.18 12.76 -0.76
N ASN A 116 14.29 12.27 0.11
CA ASN A 116 14.14 12.81 1.47
C ASN A 116 15.32 12.49 2.39
N ASN A 117 15.99 11.35 2.18
CA ASN A 117 17.13 10.94 2.99
C ASN A 117 18.40 11.76 2.64
N GLU A 118 18.57 12.14 1.37
CA GLU A 118 19.68 12.98 0.90
C GLU A 118 19.60 14.43 1.41
N ASN A 119 18.40 14.96 1.60
CA ASN A 119 18.17 16.37 1.99
C ASN A 119 18.33 16.64 3.49
N GLY A 120 18.76 15.66 4.31
CA GLY A 120 19.10 15.85 5.73
C GLY A 120 17.95 16.26 6.66
N ASN A 121 16.72 16.42 6.15
CA ASN A 121 15.53 16.85 6.89
C ASN A 121 14.75 15.69 7.52
N GLY A 122 15.15 14.45 7.29
CA GLY A 122 14.53 13.27 7.89
C GLY A 122 15.05 13.05 9.31
N THR A 123 14.15 13.12 10.30
CA THR A 123 14.35 12.30 11.50
C THR A 123 14.64 10.87 11.01
N LYS A 124 15.68 10.20 11.53
CA LYS A 124 15.99 8.78 11.26
C LYS A 124 14.79 7.91 11.66
N HIS A 125 13.72 7.94 10.87
CA HIS A 125 12.57 7.09 11.07
C HIS A 125 12.96 5.74 10.50
N SER A 126 13.16 4.75 11.38
CA SER A 126 13.55 3.40 10.97
C SER A 126 12.33 2.64 10.46
N ASP A 127 11.69 3.12 9.40
CA ASP A 127 10.69 2.33 8.69
C ASP A 127 11.34 1.15 7.95
N LEU A 128 10.53 0.17 7.55
CA LEU A 128 11.03 -1.03 6.90
C LEU A 128 11.78 -0.69 5.60
N LEU A 129 11.22 0.22 4.78
CA LEU A 129 11.82 0.65 3.53
C LEU A 129 13.23 1.23 3.72
N SER A 130 13.44 2.07 4.73
CA SER A 130 14.73 2.63 5.12
C SER A 130 15.75 1.53 5.44
N LYS A 131 15.30 0.49 6.16
CA LYS A 131 16.17 -0.66 6.50
C LYS A 131 16.52 -1.48 5.26
N LEU A 132 15.54 -1.74 4.38
CA LEU A 132 15.77 -2.47 3.14
C LEU A 132 16.72 -1.70 2.21
N ILE A 133 16.56 -0.38 2.06
CA ILE A 133 17.48 0.47 1.29
C ILE A 133 18.88 0.45 1.94
N GLY A 134 18.99 0.59 3.26
CA GLY A 134 20.29 0.53 3.94
C GLY A 134 21.00 -0.82 3.77
N LEU A 135 20.25 -1.93 3.76
CA LEU A 135 20.82 -3.26 3.47
C LEU A 135 21.33 -3.38 2.04
N LYS A 136 20.70 -2.71 1.07
CA LYS A 136 21.19 -2.65 -0.30
C LYS A 136 22.56 -1.95 -0.42
N GLU A 137 22.84 -0.95 0.42
CA GLU A 137 24.08 -0.15 0.37
C GLU A 137 25.27 -0.80 1.10
N VAL A 138 25.03 -1.62 2.13
CA VAL A 138 26.10 -2.24 2.95
C VAL A 138 26.72 -3.48 2.29
N VAL A 139 26.00 -4.14 1.38
CA VAL A 139 26.40 -5.42 0.77
C VAL A 139 27.24 -5.22 -0.49
N ASP A 140 28.30 -4.41 -0.41
CA ASP A 140 29.21 -4.20 -1.55
C ASP A 140 30.25 -5.34 -1.71
N GLY A 141 30.14 -6.40 -0.90
CA GLY A 141 31.10 -7.52 -0.86
C GLY A 141 30.56 -8.96 -0.93
N GLU A 142 29.24 -9.19 -0.99
CA GLU A 142 28.66 -10.55 -1.11
C GLU A 142 27.88 -10.78 -2.41
N GLU A 143 27.76 -12.06 -2.79
CA GLU A 143 27.19 -12.57 -4.04
C GLU A 143 25.69 -12.25 -4.23
N TRP A 144 24.98 -11.87 -3.15
CA TRP A 144 23.56 -11.51 -3.19
C TRP A 144 23.33 -10.04 -2.85
N ARG A 145 23.01 -9.24 -3.88
CA ARG A 145 22.66 -7.82 -3.76
C ARG A 145 21.15 -7.64 -3.78
N LEU A 146 20.60 -6.99 -2.75
CA LEU A 146 19.19 -6.64 -2.72
C LEU A 146 18.89 -5.58 -3.81
N THR A 147 18.03 -5.92 -4.76
CA THR A 147 17.63 -5.01 -5.85
C THR A 147 16.36 -4.24 -5.51
N ASP A 148 16.07 -3.17 -6.24
CA ASP A 148 14.78 -2.47 -6.10
C ASP A 148 13.60 -3.40 -6.43
N THR A 149 13.80 -4.42 -7.28
CA THR A 149 12.81 -5.47 -7.53
C THR A 149 12.56 -6.31 -6.28
N ASP A 150 13.60 -6.71 -5.56
CA ASP A 150 13.47 -7.50 -4.33
C ASP A 150 12.80 -6.69 -3.22
N ILE A 151 13.16 -5.40 -3.08
CA ILE A 151 12.51 -4.48 -2.15
C ILE A 151 11.01 -4.37 -2.47
N LYS A 152 10.66 -4.15 -3.75
CA LYS A 152 9.26 -4.06 -4.17
C LYS A 152 8.51 -5.36 -3.93
N ALA A 153 9.14 -6.51 -4.17
CA ALA A 153 8.54 -7.83 -3.93
C ALA A 153 8.28 -8.10 -2.44
N LEU A 154 9.12 -7.56 -1.53
CA LEU A 154 8.91 -7.67 -0.09
C LEU A 154 7.83 -6.72 0.47
N LEU A 155 7.49 -5.67 -0.29
CA LEU A 155 6.46 -4.68 0.07
C LEU A 155 5.09 -4.97 -0.56
N LEU A 156 5.04 -5.86 -1.56
CA LEU A 156 3.84 -6.33 -2.27
C LEU A 156 3.21 -7.53 -1.56
#